data_AF-A0A1D8D360-F1
#
_entry.id   AF-A0A1D8D360-F1
#
_cell.length_a   1.000
_cell.length_b   1.000
_cell.length_c   1.000
_cell.angle_alpha   90.00
_cell.angle_beta   90.00
_cell.angle_gamma   90.00
#
_symmetry.space_group_name_H-M   'P 1'
#
loop_
_entity.id
_entity.type
_entity.pdbx_description
1 polymer ?
#
loop_
_entity_poly.entity_id
_entity_poly.type
_entity_poly.pdbx_seq_one_letter_code
_entity_poly.pdbx_strand_id
1 'polypeptide(L)'
;MKSFAAAIRNGETGFAVHNSVFLPFHCEIISIWIGKEMSLLSVPDEITDLLDGEVIGIREGESYTNLVFRKWGDLSRELGNHKGHIILQAVEKGDDLFKRENRHYIRMGFHDHDKELSFEIVNDPFEL
;
A
#
# COMPACT_ATOMS: atom_id res chain seq x y z
N MET A 1 1.11 -19.86 -0.86
CA MET A 1 0.86 -18.42 -0.95
C MET A 1 1.28 -17.78 0.36
N LYS A 2 1.92 -16.62 0.33
CA LYS A 2 2.47 -15.98 1.53
C LYS A 2 1.46 -14.97 2.07
N SER A 3 1.02 -15.17 3.31
CA SER A 3 0.12 -14.24 4.01
C SER A 3 0.79 -12.88 4.17
N PHE A 4 0.10 -11.79 3.83
CA PHE A 4 0.65 -10.46 4.05
C PHE A 4 0.82 -10.19 5.55
N ALA A 5 -0.12 -10.66 6.38
CA ALA A 5 -0.02 -10.45 7.82
C ALA A 5 1.22 -11.13 8.42
N ALA A 6 1.58 -12.31 7.91
CA ALA A 6 2.81 -13.00 8.29
C ALA A 6 4.06 -12.28 7.75
N ALA A 7 4.05 -11.86 6.49
CA ALA A 7 5.18 -11.15 5.87
C ALA A 7 5.50 -9.83 6.60
N ILE A 8 4.48 -9.04 6.91
CA ILE A 8 4.62 -7.77 7.65
C ILE A 8 5.15 -8.02 9.06
N ARG A 9 4.61 -9.01 9.80
CA ARG A 9 5.11 -9.35 11.15
C ARG A 9 6.56 -9.85 11.14
N ASN A 10 7.02 -10.42 10.03
CA ASN A 10 8.40 -10.86 9.86
C ASN A 10 9.36 -9.73 9.44
N GLY A 11 8.86 -8.49 9.31
CA GLY A 11 9.68 -7.33 8.94
C GLY A 11 10.12 -7.33 7.49
N GLU A 12 9.37 -7.97 6.60
CA GLU A 12 9.68 -7.95 5.18
C GLU A 12 9.42 -6.58 4.59
N THR A 13 10.28 -6.16 3.67
CA THR A 13 10.22 -4.84 3.06
C THR A 13 9.97 -4.93 1.56
N GLY A 14 9.39 -3.86 1.04
CA GLY A 14 9.10 -3.71 -0.38
C GLY A 14 10.05 -2.70 -1.00
N PHE A 15 9.79 -2.34 -2.25
CA PHE A 15 10.49 -1.24 -2.88
C PHE A 15 9.60 -0.53 -3.89
N ALA A 16 9.93 0.73 -4.18
CA ALA A 16 9.29 1.52 -5.22
C ALA A 16 10.27 1.84 -6.36
N VAL A 17 9.81 1.74 -7.60
CA VAL A 17 10.57 2.15 -8.78
C VAL A 17 9.66 2.95 -9.70
N HIS A 18 10.01 4.20 -9.96
CA HIS A 18 9.20 5.15 -10.71
C HIS A 18 7.78 5.23 -10.12
N ASN A 19 6.79 4.73 -10.85
CA ASN A 19 5.39 4.73 -10.49
C ASN A 19 4.89 3.35 -10.02
N SER A 20 5.80 2.44 -9.67
CA SER A 20 5.45 1.09 -9.23
C SER A 20 5.87 0.82 -7.78
N VAL A 21 5.07 0.03 -7.06
CA VAL A 21 5.29 -0.42 -5.69
C VAL A 21 5.24 -1.94 -5.64
N PHE A 22 6.35 -2.54 -5.22
CA PHE A 22 6.51 -3.98 -5.05
C PHE A 22 6.15 -4.38 -3.61
N LEU A 23 5.19 -5.31 -3.47
CA LEU A 23 4.79 -5.93 -2.21
C LEU A 23 5.32 -7.37 -2.14
N PRO A 24 6.08 -7.75 -1.11
CA PRO A 24 6.65 -9.10 -0.95
C PRO A 24 5.61 -10.14 -0.50
N PHE A 25 4.33 -9.91 -0.76
CA PHE A 25 3.19 -10.74 -0.38
C PHE A 25 2.03 -10.54 -1.35
N HIS A 26 1.04 -11.43 -1.28
CA HIS A 26 -0.23 -11.26 -1.98
C HIS A 26 -1.29 -10.64 -1.08
N CYS A 27 -2.10 -9.78 -1.67
CA CYS A 27 -3.30 -9.25 -1.05
C CYS A 27 -4.33 -8.94 -2.14
N GLU A 28 -5.61 -9.05 -1.77
CA GLU A 28 -6.71 -8.54 -2.58
C GLU A 28 -7.04 -7.14 -2.08
N ILE A 29 -6.87 -6.15 -2.95
CA ILE A 29 -6.97 -4.74 -2.57
C ILE A 29 -8.42 -4.29 -2.76
N ILE A 30 -8.93 -3.58 -1.76
CA ILE A 30 -10.26 -2.98 -1.75
C ILE A 30 -10.14 -1.50 -2.11
N SER A 31 -9.34 -0.75 -1.36
CA SER A 31 -9.13 0.68 -1.58
C SER A 31 -7.68 1.10 -1.33
N ILE A 32 -7.30 2.24 -1.91
CA ILE A 32 -5.95 2.81 -1.81
C ILE A 32 -6.05 4.29 -1.49
N TRP A 33 -5.41 4.70 -0.40
CA TRP A 33 -5.31 6.09 0.02
C TRP A 33 -3.87 6.53 0.04
N ILE A 34 -3.60 7.77 -0.37
CA ILE A 34 -2.25 8.32 -0.36
C ILE A 34 -2.24 9.56 0.52
N GLY A 35 -1.35 9.54 1.51
CA GLY A 35 -1.21 10.64 2.45
C GLY A 35 0.21 11.21 2.40
N LYS A 36 0.30 12.51 2.74
CA LYS A 36 1.55 13.14 3.16
C LYS A 36 1.35 13.63 4.59
N GLU A 37 2.24 13.26 5.50
CA GLU A 37 2.37 13.85 6.83
C GLU A 37 2.72 15.33 6.66
N MET A 38 1.70 16.18 6.74
CA MET A 38 1.83 17.60 6.99
C MET A 38 1.08 17.94 8.27
N SER A 39 1.64 18.87 9.04
CA SER A 39 1.22 19.18 10.41
C SER A 39 -0.31 19.17 10.64
N LEU A 40 -0.70 18.32 11.60
CA LEU A 40 -1.93 18.32 12.42
C LEU A 40 -3.29 17.98 11.80
N LEU A 41 -3.56 18.09 10.49
CA LEU A 41 -4.94 17.96 9.98
C LEU A 41 -5.11 17.42 8.54
N SER A 42 -4.11 16.77 7.93
CA SER A 42 -4.30 16.21 6.58
C SER A 42 -4.88 14.80 6.63
N VAL A 43 -6.18 14.67 6.32
CA VAL A 43 -6.81 13.39 5.95
C VAL A 43 -6.14 12.88 4.66
N PRO A 44 -5.73 11.59 4.56
CA PRO A 44 -5.19 11.04 3.32
C PRO A 44 -6.13 11.29 2.14
N ASP A 45 -5.59 11.65 0.98
CA ASP A 45 -6.38 11.75 -0.25
C ASP A 45 -6.73 10.32 -0.69
N GLU A 46 -8.01 9.98 -0.66
CA GLU A 46 -8.51 8.73 -1.23
C GLU A 46 -8.35 8.78 -2.74
N ILE A 47 -7.49 7.91 -3.28
CA ILE A 47 -7.22 7.93 -4.72
C ILE A 47 -8.29 7.17 -5.48
N THR A 48 -8.84 6.08 -4.92
CA THR A 48 -9.91 5.33 -5.59
C THR A 48 -10.44 4.19 -4.71
N ASP A 49 -11.74 3.89 -4.86
CA ASP A 49 -12.26 2.52 -4.83
C ASP A 49 -11.84 1.89 -6.19
N LEU A 50 -11.30 0.68 -6.22
CA LEU A 50 -10.60 0.09 -7.39
C LEU A 50 -11.46 -0.24 -8.63
N LEU A 51 -12.55 0.50 -8.83
CA LEU A 51 -13.48 0.33 -9.93
C LEU A 51 -12.90 0.79 -11.29
N ASP A 52 -11.88 1.66 -11.31
CA ASP A 52 -11.29 2.21 -12.54
C ASP A 52 -9.85 1.72 -12.79
N GLY A 53 -9.70 0.75 -13.69
CA GLY A 53 -8.41 0.19 -14.12
C GLY A 53 -7.52 1.18 -14.92
N GLU A 54 -7.98 2.39 -15.21
CA GLU A 54 -7.15 3.44 -15.80
C GLU A 54 -6.22 4.12 -14.79
N VAL A 55 -6.51 4.00 -13.49
CA VAL A 55 -5.73 4.68 -12.43
C VAL A 55 -4.57 3.81 -11.94
N ILE A 56 -4.80 2.50 -11.78
CA ILE A 56 -3.83 1.56 -11.25
C ILE A 56 -3.89 0.21 -11.96
N GLY A 57 -2.72 -0.33 -12.29
CA GLY A 57 -2.56 -1.71 -12.77
C GLY A 57 -2.02 -2.60 -11.67
N ILE A 58 -2.63 -3.76 -11.46
CA ILE A 58 -2.13 -4.79 -10.54
C ILE A 58 -1.44 -5.87 -11.38
N ARG A 59 -0.23 -6.25 -10.98
CA ARG A 59 0.50 -7.39 -11.55
C ARG A 59 0.85 -8.35 -10.43
N GLU A 60 0.58 -9.63 -10.63
CA GLU A 60 0.87 -10.65 -9.65
C GLU A 60 1.93 -11.62 -10.19
N GLY A 61 2.87 -12.00 -9.32
CA GLY A 61 3.80 -13.09 -9.57
C GLY A 61 3.48 -14.32 -8.72
N GLU A 62 4.46 -15.20 -8.55
CA GLU A 62 4.29 -16.40 -7.71
C GLU A 62 4.24 -16.10 -6.20
N SER A 63 4.84 -14.98 -5.78
CA SER A 63 5.00 -14.63 -4.36
C SER A 63 4.89 -13.13 -4.08
N TYR A 64 4.39 -12.33 -5.03
CA TYR A 64 4.35 -10.89 -4.90
C TYR A 64 3.15 -10.28 -5.61
N THR A 65 2.75 -9.10 -5.12
CA THR A 65 1.83 -8.18 -5.80
C THR A 65 2.60 -6.91 -6.13
N ASN A 66 2.46 -6.42 -7.37
CA ASN A 66 3.07 -5.19 -7.83
C ASN A 66 1.98 -4.21 -8.29
N LEU A 67 2.03 -3.01 -7.73
CA LEU A 67 1.07 -1.93 -7.99
C LEU A 67 1.69 -0.93 -8.94
N VAL A 68 1.04 -0.64 -10.07
CA VAL A 68 1.52 0.28 -11.10
C VAL A 68 0.57 1.47 -11.22
N PHE A 69 0.98 2.64 -10.73
CA PHE A 69 0.18 3.85 -10.68
C PHE A 69 0.31 4.62 -12.00
N ARG A 70 -0.69 4.51 -12.88
CA ARG A 70 -0.57 4.98 -14.29
C ARG A 70 -0.54 6.50 -14.44
N LYS A 71 -1.17 7.23 -13.53
CA LYS A 71 -1.24 8.71 -13.53
C LYS A 71 -0.16 9.38 -12.66
N TRP A 72 0.68 8.59 -12.00
CA TRP A 72 1.71 9.09 -11.08
C TRP A 72 3.09 9.01 -11.75
N GLY A 73 3.90 10.05 -11.60
CA GLY A 73 5.22 10.14 -12.25
C GLY A 73 6.30 9.34 -11.53
N ASP A 74 6.70 9.79 -10.34
CA ASP A 74 7.75 9.18 -9.53
C ASP A 74 7.33 9.15 -8.06
N LEU A 75 6.76 8.03 -7.60
CA LEU A 75 6.23 7.88 -6.25
C LEU A 75 7.31 8.07 -5.19
N SER A 76 8.52 7.55 -5.41
CA SER A 76 9.62 7.72 -4.45
C SER A 76 10.00 9.19 -4.29
N ARG A 77 9.93 10.00 -5.36
CA ARG A 77 10.17 11.44 -5.26
C ARG A 77 8.98 12.19 -4.65
N GLU A 78 7.75 11.79 -4.97
CA GLU A 78 6.53 12.47 -4.50
C GLU A 78 6.22 12.17 -3.03
N LEU A 79 6.48 10.94 -2.57
CA LEU A 79 6.14 10.41 -1.25
C LEU A 79 7.37 10.15 -0.37
N GLY A 80 8.57 10.05 -0.95
CA GLY A 80 9.81 10.10 -0.18
C GLY A 80 10.02 11.48 0.44
N ASN A 81 10.97 11.58 1.38
CA ASN A 81 11.24 12.65 2.32
C ASN A 81 10.55 12.53 3.70
N HIS A 82 10.42 11.29 4.22
CA HIS A 82 9.86 10.94 5.53
C HIS A 82 8.45 11.48 5.79
N LYS A 83 7.68 11.71 4.72
CA LYS A 83 6.36 12.34 4.83
C LYS A 83 5.28 11.59 4.09
N GLY A 84 5.57 10.84 3.03
CA GLY A 84 4.51 10.13 2.30
C GLY A 84 4.24 8.73 2.84
N HIS A 85 2.98 8.32 2.75
CA HIS A 85 2.57 6.95 2.97
C HIS A 85 1.41 6.58 2.03
N ILE A 86 1.22 5.28 1.81
CA ILE A 86 0.04 4.74 1.16
C ILE A 86 -0.66 3.83 2.16
N ILE A 87 -1.97 3.97 2.31
CA ILE A 87 -2.79 3.03 3.06
C ILE A 87 -3.52 2.13 2.05
N LEU A 88 -3.33 0.82 2.19
CA LEU A 88 -4.12 -0.18 1.46
C LEU A 88 -5.17 -0.74 2.41
N GLN A 89 -6.45 -0.67 2.02
CA GLN A 89 -7.44 -1.57 2.59
C GLN A 89 -7.40 -2.87 1.80
N ALA A 90 -7.10 -3.98 2.45
CA ALA A 90 -6.92 -5.26 1.77
C ALA A 90 -7.41 -6.44 2.61
N VAL A 91 -7.65 -7.56 1.94
CA VAL A 91 -7.83 -8.88 2.56
C VAL A 91 -6.75 -9.86 2.09
N GLU A 92 -6.60 -10.96 2.81
CA GLU A 92 -5.71 -12.03 2.36
C GLU A 92 -6.27 -12.61 1.07
N LYS A 93 -5.39 -13.04 0.17
CA LYS A 93 -5.86 -13.52 -1.12
C LYS A 93 -6.66 -14.81 -0.96
N GLY A 94 -7.91 -14.77 -1.44
CA GLY A 94 -8.89 -15.84 -1.30
C GLY A 94 -9.85 -15.70 -0.12
N ASP A 95 -9.65 -14.70 0.75
CA ASP A 95 -10.57 -14.43 1.85
C ASP A 95 -11.83 -13.67 1.38
N ASP A 96 -12.90 -13.82 2.15
CA ASP A 96 -14.15 -13.12 1.92
C ASP A 96 -14.02 -11.65 2.32
N LEU A 97 -13.98 -10.76 1.32
CA LEU A 97 -13.87 -9.31 1.52
C LEU A 97 -15.11 -8.68 2.18
N PHE A 98 -16.25 -9.37 2.26
CA PHE A 98 -17.46 -8.85 2.90
C PHE A 98 -17.44 -9.05 4.43
N LYS A 99 -16.54 -9.89 4.95
CA LYS A 99 -16.33 -10.10 6.38
C LYS A 99 -15.36 -9.07 6.94
N ARG A 100 -15.80 -8.30 7.93
CA ARG A 100 -15.03 -7.18 8.48
C ARG A 100 -13.74 -7.65 9.15
N GLU A 101 -13.76 -8.83 9.77
CA GLU A 101 -12.61 -9.46 10.42
C GLU A 101 -11.47 -9.82 9.47
N ASN A 102 -11.75 -9.95 8.16
CA ASN A 102 -10.74 -10.23 7.14
C ASN A 102 -10.11 -8.95 6.56
N ARG A 103 -10.68 -7.79 6.87
CA ARG A 103 -10.23 -6.50 6.33
C ARG A 103 -9.16 -5.92 7.22
N HIS A 104 -8.03 -5.59 6.60
CA HIS A 104 -6.90 -4.97 7.25
C HIS A 104 -6.52 -3.70 6.51
N TYR A 105 -6.00 -2.73 7.26
CA TYR A 105 -5.31 -1.59 6.69
C TYR A 105 -3.81 -1.84 6.77
N ILE A 106 -3.13 -1.71 5.64
CA ILE A 106 -1.69 -1.82 5.53
C ILE A 106 -1.14 -0.43 5.23
N ARG A 107 -0.42 0.16 6.17
CA ARG A 107 0.36 1.37 5.97
C ARG A 107 1.68 1.02 5.30
N MET A 108 1.97 1.67 4.18
CA MET A 108 3.22 1.57 3.44
C MET A 108 3.99 2.87 3.58
N GLY A 109 5.12 2.83 4.28
CA GLY A 109 6.01 3.98 4.48
C GLY A 109 7.12 4.06 3.45
N PHE A 110 7.47 5.27 2.99
CA PHE A 110 8.56 5.49 2.03
C PHE A 110 9.83 5.95 2.73
N HIS A 111 10.95 5.29 2.45
CA HIS A 111 12.26 5.67 2.98
C HIS A 111 13.08 6.45 1.95
N ASP A 112 13.68 7.56 2.38
CA ASP A 112 14.27 8.62 1.53
C ASP A 112 15.46 8.19 0.66
N HIS A 113 16.16 7.14 1.07
CA HIS A 113 17.46 6.81 0.49
C HIS A 113 17.49 5.49 -0.28
N ASP A 114 16.67 4.51 0.10
CA ASP A 114 16.87 3.13 -0.37
C ASP A 114 15.80 2.64 -1.35
N LYS A 115 14.87 3.51 -1.78
CA LYS A 115 13.64 3.11 -2.51
C LYS A 115 12.82 2.06 -1.76
N GLU A 116 13.17 1.79 -0.51
CA GLU A 116 12.61 0.74 0.32
C GLU A 116 11.28 1.20 0.90
N LEU A 117 10.39 0.23 1.08
CA LEU A 117 9.08 0.42 1.68
C LEU A 117 8.99 -0.38 2.99
N SER A 118 8.56 0.27 4.05
CA SER A 118 8.12 -0.40 5.27
C SER A 118 6.62 -0.70 5.22
N PHE A 119 6.20 -1.74 5.92
CA PHE A 119 4.80 -2.11 6.04
C PHE A 119 4.40 -2.21 7.51
N GLU A 120 3.19 -1.77 7.80
CA GLU A 120 2.58 -1.87 9.13
C GLU A 120 1.08 -2.19 8.98
N ILE A 121 0.57 -3.08 9.81
CA ILE A 121 -0.89 -3.30 9.91
C ILE A 121 -1.44 -2.31 10.93
N VAL A 122 -2.38 -1.46 10.51
CA VAL A 122 -3.00 -0.44 11.36
C VAL A 122 -4.48 -0.74 11.60
N ASN A 123 -5.00 -0.35 12.77
CA ASN A 123 -6.40 -0.56 13.14
C ASN A 123 -7.31 0.56 12.61
N ASP A 124 -6.82 1.79 12.70
CA ASP A 124 -7.49 2.99 12.20
C ASP A 124 -6.56 3.68 11.19
N PRO A 125 -6.98 3.82 9.92
CA PRO A 125 -6.18 4.49 8.89
C PRO A 125 -6.11 6.02 9.04
N PHE A 126 -6.81 6.61 10.01
CA PHE A 126 -6.74 8.04 10.36
C PHE A 126 -5.89 8.32 11.61
N GLU A 127 -5.45 7.30 12.34
CA GLU A 127 -4.50 7.41 13.45
C GLU A 127 -3.05 7.37 12.90
N LEU A 128 -2.65 8.42 12.17
CA LEU A 128 -1.36 8.54 11.48
C LEU A 128 -0.41 9.57 12.09
#